data_AF-A0A951QDR3-F1
#
_entry.id   AF-A0A951QDR3-F1
#
_cell.length_a   1.000
_cell.length_b   1.000
_cell.length_c   1.000
_cell.angle_alpha   90.00
_cell.angle_beta   90.00
_cell.angle_gamma   90.00
#
_symmetry.space_group_name_H-M   'P 1'
#
loop_
_entity.id
_entity.type
_entity.pdbx_description
1 polymer ?
#
loop_
_entity_poly.entity_id
_entity_poly.type
_entity_poly.pdbx_seq_one_letter_code
_entity_poly.pdbx_strand_id
1 'polypeptide(L)' 'MLKHLKLGEVLAQHKLISQDELQPILENQPHSSKRIGELLVERSLISPDDLNNALKEQYWRDRGYWVIG' A
#
# COMPACT_ATOMS: atom_id res chain seq x y z
N MET A 1 19.73 -1.88 7.39
CA MET A 1 18.26 -1.87 7.53
C MET A 1 17.66 -1.73 6.14
N LEU A 2 17.20 -2.83 5.54
CA LEU A 2 16.40 -2.76 4.32
C LEU A 2 15.15 -1.94 4.67
N LYS A 3 15.00 -0.76 4.07
CA LYS A 3 13.77 0.02 4.17
C LYS A 3 12.70 -0.82 3.47
N HIS A 4 11.96 -1.64 4.21
CA HIS A 4 10.76 -2.28 3.68
C HIS A 4 9.87 -1.20 3.08
N LEU A 5 9.71 -1.21 1.76
CA LEU A 5 8.89 -0.26 1.07
C LEU A 5 7.46 -0.45 1.59
N LYS A 6 6.87 0.57 2.22
CA LYS A 6 5.53 0.44 2.79
C LYS A 6 4.51 0.52 1.65
N LEU A 7 3.54 -0.40 1.64
CA LEU A 7 2.46 -0.43 0.65
C LEU A 7 1.74 0.92 0.55
N GLY A 8 1.58 1.63 1.66
CA GLY A 8 1.00 2.97 1.68
C GLY A 8 1.80 4.02 0.88
N GLU A 9 3.13 3.90 0.81
CA GLU A 9 3.94 4.81 -0.01
C GLU A 9 3.83 4.51 -1.50
N VAL A 10 3.72 3.23 -1.87
CA VAL A 10 3.43 2.84 -3.26
C VAL A 10 2.09 3.44 -3.69
N LEU A 11 1.04 3.26 -2.89
CA LEU A 11 -0.28 3.79 -3.19
C LEU A 11 -0.32 5.33 -3.25
N ALA A 12 0.43 6.01 -2.39
CA ALA A 12 0.57 7.46 -2.43
C ALA A 12 1.32 7.94 -3.69
N GLN A 13 2.34 7.21 -4.15
CA GLN A 13 3.07 7.54 -5.39
C GLN A 13 2.16 7.45 -6.63
N HIS A 14 1.26 6.47 -6.66
CA HIS A 14 0.25 6.33 -7.72
C HIS A 14 -0.90 7.34 -7.60
N LYS A 15 -0.86 8.24 -6.61
CA LYS A 15 -1.93 9.22 -6.29
C LYS A 15 -3.29 8.55 -6.05
N LEU A 16 -3.29 7.27 -5.67
CA LEU A 16 -4.51 6.52 -5.35
C LEU A 16 -5.04 6.92 -3.98
N ILE A 17 -4.14 7.26 -3.06
CA ILE A 17 -4.47 7.74 -1.71
C ILE A 17 -3.62 8.95 -1.36
N SER A 18 -4.19 9.86 -0.57
CA SER A 18 -3.46 10.97 0.05
C SER A 18 -2.86 10.55 1.38
N GLN A 19 -1.86 11.28 1.86
CA GLN A 19 -1.26 11.04 3.18
C GLN A 19 -2.28 11.25 4.30
N ASP A 20 -3.20 12.21 4.13
CA ASP A 20 -4.31 12.49 5.03
C ASP A 20 -5.30 11.32 5.13
N GLU A 21 -5.56 10.62 4.02
CA GLU A 21 -6.40 9.41 3.99
C GLU A 21 -5.70 8.17 4.57
N LEU A 22 -4.37 8.10 4.40
CA LEU A 22 -3.57 6.99 4.92
C LEU A 22 -3.38 7.06 6.44
N GLN A 23 -3.27 8.27 6.99
CA GLN A 23 -3.01 8.50 8.41
C GLN A 23 -4.04 7.83 9.35
N PRO A 24 -5.36 8.03 9.20
CA PRO A 24 -6.34 7.38 10.05
C PRO A 24 -6.32 5.85 9.90
N ILE A 25 -5.97 5.32 8.73
CA ILE A 25 -5.85 3.88 8.50
C ILE A 25 -4.66 3.30 9.28
N LEU A 26 -3.53 4.01 9.30
CA LEU A 26 -2.33 3.63 10.07
C LEU A 26 -2.58 3.69 11.56
N GLU A 27 -3.32 4.70 12.04
CA GLU A 27 -3.68 4.82 13.45
C GLU A 27 -4.65 3.71 13.91
N ASN A 28 -5.54 3.26 13.03
CA ASN A 28 -6.48 2.17 13.32
C ASN A 28 -5.91 0.77 13.06
N GLN A 29 -4.81 0.64 12.32
CA GLN A 29 -4.16 -0.65 12.02
C GLN A 29 -3.83 -1.48 13.27
N PRO A 30 -3.20 -0.97 14.35
CA PRO A 30 -2.86 -1.80 15.52
C PRO A 30 -4.08 -2.36 16.25
N HIS A 31 -5.26 -1.77 16.06
CA HIS A 31 -6.52 -2.22 16.62
C HIS A 31 -7.25 -3.22 15.70
N SER A 32 -6.73 -3.48 14.51
CA SER A 32 -7.30 -4.38 13.51
C SER A 32 -6.35 -5.52 13.19
N SER A 33 -6.89 -6.72 13.01
CA SER A 33 -6.10 -7.86 12.50
C SER A 33 -5.84 -7.79 10.99
N LYS A 34 -6.46 -6.82 10.30
CA LYS A 34 -6.37 -6.65 8.84
C LYS A 34 -5.11 -5.90 8.43
N ARG A 35 -4.61 -6.17 7.22
CA ARG A 35 -3.50 -5.40 6.64
C ARG A 35 -3.99 -4.02 6.16
N ILE A 36 -3.08 -3.05 6.07
CA ILE A 36 -3.38 -1.70 5.55
C ILE A 36 -4.10 -1.76 4.20
N GLY A 37 -3.60 -2.60 3.28
CA GLY A 37 -4.22 -2.75 1.95
C GLY A 37 -5.68 -3.19 2.02
N GLU A 38 -6.01 -4.12 2.91
CA GLU A 38 -7.39 -4.58 3.09
C GLU A 38 -8.28 -3.50 3.71
N LEU A 39 -7.74 -2.73 4.66
CA LEU A 39 -8.46 -1.59 5.25
C LEU A 39 -8.75 -0.50 4.21
N LEU A 40 -7.83 -0.27 3.27
CA LEU A 40 -8.02 0.71 2.19
C LEU A 40 -9.10 0.26 1.20
N VAL A 41 -9.16 -1.04 0.87
CA VAL A 41 -10.22 -1.60 0.02
C VAL A 41 -11.57 -1.57 0.74
N GLU A 42 -11.60 -1.95 2.02
CA GLU A 42 -12.82 -1.93 2.83
C GLU A 42 -13.41 -0.52 2.97
N ARG A 43 -12.56 0.50 3.02
CA ARG A 43 -12.96 1.91 3.04
C ARG A 43 -13.29 2.46 1.64
N SER A 44 -13.22 1.63 0.59
CA SER A 44 -13.40 2.04 -0.81
C SER A 44 -12.46 3.16 -1.25
N LEU A 45 -11.29 3.28 -0.61
CA LEU A 45 -10.25 4.26 -0.98
C LEU A 45 -9.44 3.79 -2.19
N ILE A 46 -9.33 2.46 -2.37
CA ILE A 46 -8.70 1.82 -3.52
C ILE A 46 -9.53 0.60 -3.94
N SER A 47 -9.44 0.21 -5.20
CA SER A 47 -10.06 -1.05 -5.67
C SER A 47 -9.22 -2.26 -5.26
N PRO A 48 -9.80 -3.47 -5.22
CA PRO A 48 -9.02 -4.70 -5.05
C PRO A 48 -7.94 -4.88 -6.12
N ASP A 49 -8.19 -4.41 -7.35
CA ASP A 49 -7.22 -4.46 -8.45
C ASP A 49 -6.04 -3.51 -8.21
N ASP A 50 -6.31 -2.27 -7.77
CA ASP A 50 -5.29 -1.29 -7.38
C ASP A 50 -4.38 -1.83 -6.28
N LEU A 51 -4.98 -2.49 -5.27
CA LEU A 51 -4.24 -3.15 -4.20
C LEU A 51 -3.33 -4.25 -4.76
N ASN A 52 -3.82 -5.08 -5.66
CA ASN A 52 -3.05 -6.18 -6.25
C ASN A 52 -1.88 -5.66 -7.08
N ASN A 53 -2.08 -4.58 -7.85
CA ASN A 53 -1.03 -3.94 -8.64
C ASN A 53 0.04 -3.30 -7.74
N ALA A 54 -0.38 -2.61 -6.67
CA ALA A 54 0.54 -2.04 -5.70
C ALA A 54 1.35 -3.11 -4.96
N LEU A 55 0.75 -4.26 -4.62
CA LEU A 55 1.44 -5.38 -3.99
C LEU A 55 2.47 -6.03 -4.92
N LYS A 56 2.15 -6.19 -6.21
CA LYS A 56 3.11 -6.68 -7.21
C LYS A 56 4.30 -5.74 -7.34
N GLU A 57 4.04 -4.44 -7.43
CA GLU A 57 5.12 -3.44 -7.50
C GLU A 57 5.98 -3.45 -6.23
N GLN A 58 5.35 -3.48 -5.05
CA GLN A 58 6.05 -3.58 -3.78
C GLN A 58 6.97 -4.81 -3.75
N TYR A 59 6.47 -5.96 -4.20
CA TYR A 59 7.23 -7.20 -4.26
C TYR A 59 8.45 -7.11 -5.20
N TRP A 60 8.29 -6.52 -6.38
CA TRP A 60 9.41 -6.34 -7.32
C TRP A 60 10.45 -5.36 -6.79
N ARG A 61 10.01 -4.22 -6.23
CA ARG A 61 10.90 -3.19 -5.66
C ARG A 61 11.65 -3.69 -4.42
N ASP A 62 11.00 -4.45 -3.53
CA ASP A 62 11.64 -5.04 -2.33
C ASP A 62 12.75 -6.03 -2.71
N ARG A 63 12.58 -6.78 -3.80
CA ARG A 63 13.55 -7.75 -4.30
C ARG A 63 14.58 -7.18 -5.28
N GLY A 64 14.56 -5.87 -5.53
CA GLY A 64 15.52 -5.21 -6.42
C GLY A 64 15.35 -5.54 -7.91
N TYR A 65 14.21 -6.11 -8.29
CA TYR A 65 13.84 -6.22 -9.70
C TYR A 65 13.34 -4.84 -10.13
N TRP A 66 14.25 -4.02 -10.66
CA TRP A 66 13.83 -2.91 -11.51
C TRP A 66 13.01 -3.52 -12.63
N VAL A 67 11.73 -3.14 -12.71
CA VAL A 67 10.81 -3.47 -13.80
C VAL A 67 11.56 -3.36 -15.13
N ILE A 68 11.98 -4.52 -15.64
CA ILE A 68 12.61 -4.64 -16.94
C ILE A 68 11.50 -4.57 -17.99
N GLY A 69 11.25 -3.36 -18.49
CA GLY A 69 10.52 -3.12 -19.74
C GLY A 69 9.01 -3.29 -19.65
#